data_AF-A0A3D5PPE5-F1
#
_entry.id   AF-A0A3D5PPE5-F1
#
_cell.length_a   1.000
_cell.length_b   1.000
_cell.length_c   1.000
_cell.angle_alpha   90.00
_cell.angle_beta   90.00
_cell.angle_gamma   90.00
#
_symmetry.space_group_name_H-M   'P 1'
#
loop_
_entity.id
_entity.type
_entity.pdbx_description
1 polymer ?
#
loop_
_entity_poly.entity_id
_entity_poly.type
_entity_poly.pdbx_seq_one_letter_code
_entity_poly.pdbx_strand_id
1 'polypeptide(L)'
;TTALAIMRLVHITHGEVTLRDTALSALEGETLRDARSRFQIVFQDPYSSLNPRKRAGALVREPLDLMNIGTPQEREAKVAELFRQVGLRPEQRVLFPHQFSGGQRQRLGLA
;
A
#
# COMPACT_ATOMS: atom_id res chain seq x y z
N THR A 1 -10.99 14.74 -1.51
CA THR A 1 -10.01 15.83 -1.32
C THR A 1 -9.29 15.74 0.01
N THR A 2 -9.99 15.65 1.15
CA THR A 2 -9.36 15.62 2.49
C THR A 2 -8.36 14.48 2.67
N ALA A 3 -8.69 13.23 2.31
CA ALA A 3 -7.77 12.11 2.43
C ALA A 3 -6.49 12.31 1.58
N LEU A 4 -6.63 12.88 0.38
CA LEU A 4 -5.48 13.20 -0.48
C LEU A 4 -4.61 14.32 0.12
N ALA A 5 -5.23 15.30 0.78
CA ALA A 5 -4.52 16.37 1.48
C ALA A 5 -3.72 15.81 2.68
N ILE A 6 -4.32 14.91 3.47
CA ILE A 6 -3.64 14.20 4.55
C ILE A 6 -2.43 13.40 4.02
N MET A 7 -2.59 12.73 2.88
CA MET A 7 -1.49 12.00 2.21
C MET A 7 -0.43 12.91 1.56
N ARG A 8 -0.59 14.24 1.63
CA ARG A 8 0.22 15.24 0.91
C ARG A 8 0.30 14.97 -0.60
N LEU A 9 -0.78 14.44 -1.19
CA LEU A 9 -0.92 14.20 -2.64
C LEU A 9 -1.55 15.40 -3.36
N VAL A 10 -2.11 16.35 -2.61
CA VAL A 10 -2.56 17.66 -3.10
C VAL A 10 -1.96 18.76 -2.22
N HIS A 11 -1.80 19.95 -2.79
CA HIS A 11 -1.32 21.12 -2.06
C HIS A 11 -2.32 21.52 -0.97
N ILE A 12 -1.84 21.75 0.24
CA ILE A 12 -2.63 22.27 1.36
C ILE A 12 -2.50 23.80 1.33
N THR A 13 -3.60 24.50 1.04
CA THR A 13 -3.56 25.97 0.92
C THR A 13 -3.39 26.65 2.28
N HIS A 14 -4.10 26.16 3.30
CA HIS A 14 -4.04 26.64 4.69
C HIS A 14 -4.41 25.50 5.66
N GLY A 15 -4.01 25.63 6.92
CA GLY A 15 -4.28 24.66 7.98
C GLY A 15 -3.11 23.70 8.23
N GLU A 16 -3.25 22.89 9.27
CA GLU A 16 -2.21 21.96 9.72
C GLU A 16 -2.74 20.52 9.71
N VAL A 17 -1.88 19.58 9.34
CA VAL A 17 -2.15 18.14 9.47
C VAL A 17 -1.05 17.55 10.33
N THR A 18 -1.43 16.99 11.48
CA THR A 18 -0.51 16.30 12.38
C THR A 18 -0.82 14.80 12.42
N LEU A 19 0.23 13.98 12.44
CA LEU A 19 0.14 12.55 12.70
C LEU A 19 0.97 12.22 13.93
N ARG A 20 0.28 11.99 15.07
CA ARG A 20 0.91 11.98 16.40
C ARG A 20 1.66 13.31 16.61
N ASP A 21 2.94 13.25 16.95
CA ASP A 21 3.78 14.42 17.20
C ASP A 21 4.46 14.98 15.93
N THR A 22 4.05 14.53 14.73
CA THR A 22 4.66 14.94 13.46
C THR A 22 3.73 15.85 12.66
N ALA A 23 4.11 17.11 12.43
CA ALA A 23 3.39 18.03 11.54
C ALA A 23 3.63 17.68 10.06
N LEU A 24 2.76 16.86 9.48
CA LEU A 24 2.84 16.40 8.10
C LEU A 24 2.74 17.55 7.08
N SER A 25 2.03 18.63 7.40
CA SER A 25 1.91 19.83 6.56
C SER A 25 3.22 20.61 6.39
N ALA A 26 4.20 20.43 7.29
CA ALA A 26 5.51 21.07 7.20
C ALA A 26 6.59 20.21 6.52
N LEU A 27 6.32 18.93 6.29
CA LEU A 27 7.31 18.00 5.70
C LEU A 27 7.43 18.18 4.19
N GLU A 28 8.66 18.07 3.68
CA GLU A 28 9.02 18.13 2.26
C GLU A 28 10.13 17.12 1.92
N GLY A 29 10.29 16.85 0.62
CA GLY A 29 11.37 16.00 0.10
C GLY A 29 11.44 14.62 0.78
N GLU A 30 12.64 14.27 1.28
CA GLU A 30 12.90 12.97 1.89
C GLU A 30 12.11 12.76 3.18
N THR A 31 11.99 13.78 4.02
CA THR A 31 11.27 13.67 5.31
C THR A 31 9.79 13.33 5.10
N LEU A 32 9.18 13.84 4.02
CA LEU A 32 7.82 13.48 3.63
C LEU A 32 7.74 12.06 3.08
N ARG A 33 8.76 11.61 2.33
CA ARG A 33 8.85 10.23 1.83
C ARG A 33 8.93 9.24 2.99
N ASP A 34 9.80 9.50 3.97
CA ASP A 34 9.92 8.67 5.17
C ASP A 34 8.63 8.63 5.98
N ALA A 35 7.98 9.78 6.16
CA ALA A 35 6.72 9.85 6.88
C ALA A 35 5.62 8.98 6.22
N ARG A 36 5.57 8.93 4.88
CA ARG A 36 4.59 8.12 4.12
C ARG A 36 4.73 6.60 4.35
N SER A 37 5.85 6.11 4.85
CA SER A 37 5.97 4.70 5.24
C SER A 37 5.15 4.34 6.49
N ARG A 38 4.70 5.36 7.26
CA ARG A 38 3.98 5.17 8.53
C ARG A 38 2.45 5.11 8.35
N PHE A 39 1.94 5.40 7.18
CA PHE A 39 0.50 5.46 6.92
C PHE A 39 0.17 5.18 5.46
N GLN A 40 -0.97 4.55 5.21
CA GLN A 40 -1.41 4.13 3.89
C GLN A 40 -2.87 4.54 3.66
N ILE A 41 -3.18 4.94 2.44
CA ILE A 41 -4.56 5.15 1.99
C ILE A 41 -5.08 3.88 1.33
N VAL A 42 -6.29 3.47 1.71
CA VAL A 42 -7.04 2.42 1.02
C VAL A 42 -8.21 3.08 0.31
N PHE A 43 -8.26 2.94 -1.02
CA PHE A 43 -9.35 3.51 -1.83
C PHE A 43 -10.61 2.65 -1.75
N GLN A 44 -11.78 3.28 -1.88
CA GLN A 44 -13.08 2.59 -1.88
C GLN A 44 -13.23 1.59 -3.04
N ASP A 45 -12.60 1.89 -4.18
CA ASP A 45 -12.41 0.94 -5.28
C ASP A 45 -10.93 0.50 -5.31
N PRO A 46 -10.53 -0.52 -4.53
CA PRO A 46 -9.15 -0.99 -4.50
C PRO A 46 -8.75 -1.65 -5.83
N TYR A 47 -9.70 -2.01 -6.70
CA TYR A 47 -9.40 -2.61 -8.01
C TYR A 47 -8.79 -1.59 -8.96
N SER A 48 -9.27 -0.35 -8.95
CA SER A 48 -8.72 0.72 -9.81
C SER A 48 -7.22 0.96 -9.60
N SER A 49 -6.70 0.62 -8.41
CA SER A 49 -5.28 0.72 -8.07
C SER A 49 -4.42 -0.51 -8.41
N LEU A 50 -5.02 -1.66 -8.73
CA LEU A 50 -4.25 -2.87 -9.06
C LEU A 50 -3.93 -2.92 -10.56
N ASN A 51 -2.65 -3.09 -10.90
CA ASN A 51 -2.27 -3.31 -12.29
C ASN A 51 -2.69 -4.73 -12.73
N PRO A 52 -3.65 -4.88 -13.67
CA PRO A 52 -4.20 -6.19 -14.04
C PRO A 52 -3.20 -7.08 -14.78
N ARG A 53 -2.07 -6.51 -15.24
CA ARG A 53 -1.00 -7.23 -15.96
C ARG A 53 0.09 -7.77 -15.03
N LYS A 54 0.06 -7.42 -13.75
CA LYS A 54 1.00 -7.96 -12.74
C LYS A 54 0.34 -9.09 -11.95
N ARG A 55 1.15 -10.05 -11.50
CA ARG A 55 0.69 -11.12 -10.59
C ARG A 55 0.42 -10.52 -9.21
N ALA A 56 -0.52 -11.12 -8.47
CA ALA A 56 -0.94 -10.67 -7.15
C ALA A 56 0.24 -10.59 -6.16
N GLY A 57 1.14 -11.57 -6.17
CA GLY A 57 2.34 -11.54 -5.33
C GLY A 57 3.27 -10.38 -5.66
N ALA A 58 3.42 -10.03 -6.94
CA ALA A 58 4.25 -8.90 -7.35
C ALA A 58 3.64 -7.55 -6.93
N LEU A 59 2.31 -7.45 -6.96
CA LEU A 59 1.58 -6.26 -6.51
C LEU A 59 1.75 -6.04 -5.00
N VAL A 60 1.63 -7.09 -4.19
CA VAL A 60 1.84 -7.01 -2.73
C VAL A 60 3.32 -6.79 -2.38
N ARG A 61 4.24 -7.28 -3.21
CA ARG A 61 5.69 -7.10 -3.01
C ARG A 61 6.18 -5.69 -3.37
N GLU A 62 5.58 -5.06 -4.37
CA GLU A 62 6.03 -3.77 -4.93
C GLU A 62 6.21 -2.67 -3.86
N PRO A 63 5.31 -2.45 -2.89
CA PRO A 63 5.54 -1.52 -1.79
C PRO A 63 6.76 -1.86 -0.94
N LEU A 64 7.02 -3.15 -0.67
CA LEU A 64 8.18 -3.59 0.11
C LEU A 64 9.49 -3.31 -0.62
N ASP A 65 9.50 -3.51 -1.95
CA ASP A 65 10.66 -3.20 -2.79
C ASP A 65 10.91 -1.68 -2.86
N LEU A 66 9.86 -0.87 -3.07
CA LEU A 66 9.97 0.60 -3.14
C LEU A 66 10.44 1.23 -1.82
N MET A 67 10.03 0.67 -0.68
CA MET A 67 10.40 1.16 0.66
C MET A 67 11.64 0.47 1.24
N ASN A 68 12.31 -0.39 0.48
CA ASN A 68 13.48 -1.14 0.93
C ASN A 68 13.27 -1.94 2.24
N ILE A 69 12.09 -2.52 2.43
CA ILE A 69 11.74 -3.26 3.64
C ILE A 69 12.32 -4.68 3.57
N GLY A 70 13.37 -4.94 4.36
CA GLY A 70 14.02 -6.26 4.45
C GLY A 70 14.80 -6.65 3.18
N THR A 71 15.37 -7.85 3.19
CA THR A 71 16.08 -8.50 2.08
C THR A 71 15.12 -9.13 1.07
N PRO A 72 15.56 -9.47 -0.16
CA PRO A 72 14.70 -10.14 -1.14
C PRO A 72 14.01 -11.41 -0.61
N GLN A 73 14.72 -12.21 0.19
CA GLN A 73 14.19 -13.44 0.80
C GLN A 73 13.15 -13.13 1.88
N GLU A 74 13.40 -12.13 2.72
CA GLU A 74 12.44 -11.69 3.75
C GLU A 74 11.17 -11.12 3.12
N ARG A 75 11.29 -10.40 1.99
CA ARG A 75 10.14 -9.88 1.24
C ARG A 75 9.25 -11.00 0.70
N GLU A 76 9.84 -12.06 0.15
CA GLU A 76 9.09 -13.23 -0.32
C GLU A 76 8.32 -13.90 0.82
N ALA A 77 8.96 -14.09 1.97
CA ALA A 77 8.31 -14.62 3.17
C ALA A 77 7.19 -13.68 3.68
N LYS A 78 7.44 -12.37 3.66
CA LYS A 78 6.46 -11.35 4.07
C LYS A 78 5.23 -11.33 3.16
N VAL A 79 5.40 -11.48 1.85
CA VAL A 79 4.26 -11.58 0.92
C VAL A 79 3.39 -12.79 1.27
N ALA A 80 3.98 -13.95 1.53
CA ALA A 80 3.22 -15.13 1.93
C ALA A 80 2.48 -14.94 3.26
N GLU A 81 3.07 -14.20 4.20
CA GLU A 81 2.44 -13.80 5.46
C GLU A 81 1.25 -12.86 5.22
N LEU A 82 1.42 -11.80 4.41
CA LEU A 82 0.37 -10.83 4.10
C LEU A 82 -0.85 -11.49 3.45
N PHE A 83 -0.61 -12.42 2.52
CA PHE A 83 -1.70 -13.22 1.93
C PHE A 83 -2.50 -13.97 3.02
N ARG A 84 -1.81 -14.62 3.96
CA ARG A 84 -2.47 -15.33 5.07
C ARG A 84 -3.26 -14.39 5.97
N GLN A 85 -2.71 -13.21 6.29
CA GLN A 85 -3.39 -12.21 7.13
C GLN A 85 -4.70 -11.72 6.53
N VAL A 86 -4.77 -11.58 5.21
CA VAL A 86 -6.00 -11.21 4.50
C VAL A 86 -6.87 -12.43 4.12
N GLY A 87 -6.56 -13.61 4.65
CA GLY A 87 -7.32 -14.84 4.41
C GLY A 87 -7.26 -15.37 2.97
N LEU A 88 -6.18 -15.05 2.24
CA LEU A 88 -5.83 -15.64 0.95
C LEU A 88 -4.76 -16.72 1.16
N ARG A 89 -4.73 -17.72 0.28
CA ARG A 89 -3.70 -18.77 0.35
C ARG A 89 -2.42 -18.26 -0.31
N PRO A 90 -1.23 -18.48 0.28
CA PRO A 90 0.04 -18.05 -0.32
C PRO A 90 0.25 -18.52 -1.75
N GLU A 91 -0.21 -19.73 -2.10
CA GLU A 91 -0.08 -20.28 -3.46
C GLU A 91 -0.80 -19.40 -4.50
N GLN A 92 -1.82 -18.62 -4.10
CA GLN A 92 -2.56 -17.73 -4.98
C GLN A 92 -1.73 -16.51 -5.42
N ARG A 93 -0.53 -16.28 -4.86
CA ARG A 93 0.37 -15.18 -5.26
C ARG A 93 0.76 -15.21 -6.74
N VAL A 94 0.69 -16.37 -7.38
CA VAL A 94 0.98 -16.52 -8.82
C VAL A 94 -0.18 -16.09 -9.71
N LEU A 95 -1.39 -15.92 -9.17
CA LEU A 95 -2.57 -15.56 -9.94
C LEU A 95 -2.57 -14.07 -10.32
N PHE A 96 -3.28 -13.73 -11.39
CA PHE A 96 -3.59 -12.35 -11.76
C PHE A 96 -4.84 -11.84 -11.03
N PRO A 97 -4.99 -10.52 -10.83
CA PRO A 97 -6.15 -9.94 -10.12
C PRO A 97 -7.51 -10.39 -10.65
N HIS A 98 -7.66 -10.57 -11.96
CA HIS A 98 -8.93 -10.99 -12.57
C HIS A 98 -9.35 -12.43 -12.23
N GLN A 99 -8.44 -13.25 -11.68
CA GLN A 99 -8.70 -14.63 -11.28
C GLN A 99 -9.23 -14.76 -9.84
N PHE A 100 -9.34 -13.65 -9.11
CA PHE A 100 -9.90 -13.59 -7.76
C PHE A 100 -11.37 -13.15 -7.79
N SER A 101 -12.16 -13.63 -6.83
CA SER A 101 -13.52 -13.12 -6.61
C SER A 101 -13.50 -11.64 -6.18
N GLY A 102 -14.64 -10.95 -6.25
CA GLY A 102 -14.75 -9.55 -5.79
C GLY A 102 -14.22 -9.34 -4.37
N GLY A 103 -14.69 -10.14 -3.41
CA GLY A 103 -14.22 -10.06 -2.02
C GLY A 103 -12.77 -10.50 -1.82
N GLN A 104 -12.23 -11.39 -2.66
CA GLN A 104 -10.81 -11.72 -2.63
C GLN A 104 -9.94 -10.58 -3.18
N ARG A 105 -10.39 -9.88 -4.24
CA ARG A 105 -9.69 -8.71 -4.77
C ARG A 105 -9.65 -7.56 -3.76
N GLN A 106 -10.73 -7.33 -3.02
CA GLN A 106 -10.73 -6.34 -1.94
C GLN A 106 -9.68 -6.67 -0.88
N ARG A 107 -9.60 -7.95 -0.49
CA ARG A 107 -8.58 -8.44 0.47
C ARG A 107 -7.17 -8.34 -0.08
N LEU A 108 -6.97 -8.56 -1.38
CA LEU A 108 -5.68 -8.35 -2.04
C LEU A 108 -5.24 -6.88 -2.01
N GLY A 109 -6.17 -5.92 -2.13
CA GLY A 109 -5.85 -4.49 -2.01
C GLY A 109 -5.54 -4.03 -0.57
N LEU A 110 -5.81 -4.87 0.43
CA LEU A 110 -5.47 -4.63 1.84
C LEU A 110 -4.14 -5.28 2.24
N ALA A 111 -3.64 -6.23 1.44
CA ALA A 111 -2.39 -6.95 1.67
C ALA A 111 -1.20 -6.12 1.20
#